data_AF-A0A2T2TRW4-F1
#
_entry.id   AF-A0A2T2TRW4-F1
#
_cell.length_a   1.000
_cell.length_b   1.000
_cell.length_c   1.000
_cell.angle_alpha   90.00
_cell.angle_beta   90.00
_cell.angle_gamma   90.00
#
_symmetry.space_group_name_H-M   'P 1'
#
loop_
_entity.id
_entity.type
_entity.pdbx_description
1 polymer ?
#
loop_
_entity_poly.entity_id
_entity_poly.type
_entity_poly.pdbx_seq_one_letter_code
_entity_poly.pdbx_strand_id
1 'polypeptide(L)'
;MPPSPILSQKVRAFSDLEALSRAAARDLTAHVRETLDGQDRYTLALAGGNTPKRLYELLAAESEGTVPWSDLHLFWGDERFVPHDHPKSNARMVAETLTDHVPIPNDHVHPIPTQAGSPEAAAVAYA
;
A
#
# COMPACT_ATOMS: atom_id res chain seq x y z
N MET A 1 26.25 -10.79 20.63
CA MET A 1 25.32 -10.39 19.56
C MET A 1 26.05 -10.51 18.23
N PRO A 2 25.51 -11.20 17.22
CA PRO A 2 26.00 -11.02 15.86
C PRO A 2 25.74 -9.57 15.44
N PRO A 3 26.61 -8.96 14.60
CA PRO A 3 26.35 -7.63 14.06
C PRO A 3 25.06 -7.67 13.24
N SER A 4 24.21 -6.65 13.40
CA SER A 4 23.04 -6.45 12.54
C SER A 4 23.49 -6.40 11.08
N PRO A 5 22.78 -7.06 10.15
CA PRO A 5 23.15 -7.01 8.74
C PRO A 5 23.19 -5.55 8.27
N ILE A 6 24.28 -5.17 7.62
CA ILE A 6 24.37 -3.88 6.93
C ILE A 6 23.36 -3.94 5.80
N LEU A 7 22.28 -3.16 5.91
CA LEU A 7 21.31 -3.02 4.83
C LEU A 7 22.04 -2.49 3.60
N SER A 8 22.18 -3.34 2.57
CA SER A 8 22.69 -2.91 1.27
C SER A 8 21.66 -1.99 0.64
N GLN A 9 21.96 -0.69 0.57
CA GLN A 9 21.09 0.26 -0.11
C GLN A 9 21.27 0.14 -1.62
N LYS A 10 20.18 -0.20 -2.32
CA LYS A 10 20.11 -0.19 -3.78
C LYS A 10 19.42 1.09 -4.25
N VAL A 11 20.15 1.95 -4.96
CA VAL A 11 19.61 3.20 -5.52
C VAL A 11 19.40 3.03 -7.03
N ARG A 12 18.23 3.42 -7.53
CA ARG A 12 17.90 3.45 -8.96
C ARG A 12 17.33 4.82 -9.31
N ALA A 13 17.89 5.45 -10.34
CA ALA A 13 17.39 6.69 -10.89
C ALA A 13 16.53 6.41 -12.13
N PHE A 14 15.50 7.23 -12.32
CA PHE A 14 14.58 7.17 -13.45
C PHE A 14 14.45 8.58 -14.06
N SER A 15 14.04 8.66 -15.32
CA SER A 15 13.90 9.94 -16.04
C SER A 15 12.82 10.83 -15.45
N ASP A 16 11.76 10.22 -14.92
CA ASP A 16 10.55 10.90 -14.46
C ASP A 16 9.72 9.98 -13.54
N LEU A 17 8.62 10.53 -13.01
CA LEU A 17 7.71 9.83 -12.11
C LEU A 17 6.99 8.65 -12.78
N GLU A 18 6.70 8.72 -14.09
CA GLU A 18 6.00 7.65 -14.80
C GLU A 18 6.91 6.41 -14.92
N ALA A 19 8.16 6.62 -15.35
CA ALA A 19 9.18 5.58 -15.43
C ALA A 19 9.45 4.93 -14.06
N LEU A 20 9.55 5.76 -13.01
CA LEU A 20 9.66 5.29 -11.62
C LEU A 20 8.46 4.43 -11.20
N SER A 21 7.24 4.94 -11.40
CA SER A 21 6.00 4.29 -10.94
C SER A 21 5.76 2.96 -11.66
N ARG A 22 6.05 2.89 -12.97
CA ARG A 22 5.99 1.63 -13.74
C ARG A 22 7.02 0.62 -13.28
N ALA A 23 8.23 1.07 -12.94
CA ALA A 23 9.25 0.18 -12.40
C ALA A 23 8.84 -0.36 -11.02
N ALA A 24 8.36 0.52 -10.14
CA ALA A 24 7.86 0.13 -8.82
C ALA A 24 6.66 -0.83 -8.91
N ALA A 25 5.73 -0.63 -9.84
CA ALA A 25 4.60 -1.53 -10.06
C ALA A 25 5.07 -2.94 -10.44
N ARG A 26 5.99 -3.03 -11.43
CA ARG A 26 6.56 -4.32 -11.83
C ARG A 26 7.31 -5.01 -10.69
N ASP A 27 8.14 -4.27 -9.97
CA ASP A 27 8.95 -4.82 -8.89
C ASP A 27 8.07 -5.31 -7.73
N LEU A 28 7.07 -4.51 -7.34
CA LEU A 28 6.13 -4.89 -6.28
C LEU A 28 5.32 -6.13 -6.68
N THR A 29 4.77 -6.15 -7.88
CA THR A 29 4.03 -7.32 -8.40
C THR A 29 4.89 -8.58 -8.44
N ALA A 30 6.14 -8.48 -8.88
CA ALA A 30 7.06 -9.61 -8.90
C ALA A 30 7.34 -10.11 -7.48
N HIS A 31 7.59 -9.19 -6.54
CA HIS A 31 7.89 -9.52 -5.16
C HIS A 31 6.68 -10.13 -4.42
N VAL A 32 5.47 -9.64 -4.69
CA VAL A 32 4.22 -10.22 -4.19
C VAL A 32 4.11 -11.68 -4.61
N ARG A 33 4.29 -11.96 -5.92
CA ARG A 33 4.21 -13.33 -6.46
C ARG A 33 5.26 -14.25 -5.86
N GLU A 34 6.51 -13.80 -5.84
CA GLU A 34 7.62 -14.57 -5.25
C GLU A 34 7.38 -14.88 -3.77
N THR A 35 6.81 -13.95 -3.01
CA THR A 35 6.50 -14.18 -1.60
C THR A 35 5.39 -15.22 -1.44
N LEU A 36 4.36 -15.15 -2.28
CA LEU A 36 3.20 -16.04 -2.23
C LEU A 36 3.49 -17.46 -2.77
N ASP A 37 4.64 -17.67 -3.42
CA ASP A 37 5.11 -19.03 -3.76
C ASP A 37 5.44 -19.86 -2.50
N GLY A 38 5.63 -19.22 -1.34
CA GLY A 38 5.96 -19.90 -0.08
C GLY A 38 5.20 -19.41 1.15
N GLN A 39 4.23 -18.49 0.97
CA GLN A 39 3.43 -17.92 2.05
C GLN A 39 1.98 -17.78 1.58
N ASP A 40 1.02 -17.94 2.48
CA ASP A 40 -0.41 -17.83 2.12
C ASP A 40 -0.89 -16.39 1.96
N ARG A 41 -0.10 -15.39 2.39
CA ARG A 41 -0.52 -13.98 2.49
C ARG A 41 0.63 -13.01 2.25
N TYR A 42 0.30 -11.85 1.71
CA TYR A 42 1.21 -10.71 1.54
C TYR A 42 0.64 -9.45 2.21
N THR A 43 1.42 -8.77 3.04
CA THR A 43 1.00 -7.52 3.70
C THR A 43 1.71 -6.32 3.10
N LEU A 44 0.97 -5.28 2.70
CA LEU A 44 1.51 -4.04 2.14
C LEU A 44 1.10 -2.84 2.99
N ALA A 45 2.09 -2.08 3.48
CA ALA A 45 1.87 -0.78 4.09
C ALA A 45 1.85 0.32 3.01
N LEU A 46 0.71 0.95 2.85
CA LEU A 46 0.43 2.02 1.91
C LEU A 46 0.84 3.38 2.48
N ALA A 47 1.16 4.29 1.59
CA ALA A 47 1.60 5.64 1.90
C ALA A 47 0.71 6.66 1.18
N GLY A 48 0.56 7.83 1.81
CA GLY A 48 -0.08 8.99 1.17
C GLY A 48 0.80 9.71 0.15
N GLY A 49 0.19 10.65 -0.58
CA GLY A 49 0.89 11.61 -1.44
C GLY A 49 0.89 11.27 -2.94
N ASN A 50 1.52 12.14 -3.73
CA ASN A 50 1.46 12.07 -5.19
C ASN A 50 2.34 10.95 -5.79
N THR A 51 3.47 10.62 -5.14
CA THR A 51 4.36 9.58 -5.65
C THR A 51 3.72 8.19 -5.59
N PRO A 52 3.12 7.74 -4.45
CA PRO A 52 2.43 6.45 -4.40
C PRO A 52 1.14 6.44 -5.23
N LYS A 53 0.45 7.58 -5.36
CA LYS A 53 -0.80 7.68 -6.14
C LYS A 53 -0.65 7.11 -7.55
N ARG A 54 0.41 7.47 -8.26
CA ARG A 54 0.61 6.98 -9.64
C ARG A 54 0.91 5.49 -9.70
N LEU A 55 1.63 4.95 -8.71
CA LEU A 55 1.84 3.51 -8.56
C LEU A 55 0.50 2.79 -8.36
N TYR A 56 -0.37 3.30 -7.50
CA TYR A 56 -1.69 2.73 -7.23
C TYR A 56 -2.58 2.67 -8.47
N GLU A 57 -2.66 3.77 -9.23
CA GLU A 57 -3.37 3.80 -10.50
C GLU A 57 -2.86 2.74 -11.50
N LEU A 58 -1.53 2.49 -11.54
CA LEU A 58 -0.94 1.47 -12.41
C LEU A 58 -1.28 0.05 -11.94
N LEU A 59 -1.25 -0.22 -10.63
CA LEU A 59 -1.64 -1.52 -10.07
C LEU A 59 -3.13 -1.81 -10.31
N ALA A 60 -3.98 -0.78 -10.21
CA ALA A 60 -5.40 -0.86 -10.53
C ALA A 60 -5.65 -1.14 -12.02
N ALA A 61 -4.87 -0.54 -12.91
CA ALA A 61 -5.00 -0.76 -14.35
C ALA A 61 -4.58 -2.17 -14.80
N GLU A 62 -3.75 -2.87 -14.01
CA GLU A 62 -3.28 -4.24 -14.27
C GLU A 62 -4.01 -5.29 -13.40
N SER A 63 -5.17 -4.93 -12.85
CA SER A 63 -5.86 -5.67 -11.78
C SER A 63 -6.30 -7.09 -12.15
N GLU A 64 -6.54 -7.37 -13.43
CA GLU A 64 -6.95 -8.68 -13.91
C GLU A 64 -5.72 -9.60 -14.15
N GLY A 65 -5.51 -10.55 -13.25
CA GLY A 65 -4.58 -11.67 -13.42
C GLY A 65 -3.11 -11.39 -13.06
N THR A 66 -2.77 -10.15 -12.71
CA THR A 66 -1.37 -9.82 -12.38
C THR A 66 -1.07 -9.95 -10.89
N VAL A 67 -1.89 -9.34 -10.04
CA VAL A 67 -1.72 -9.35 -8.58
C VAL A 67 -2.79 -10.26 -7.94
N PRO A 68 -2.41 -11.21 -7.07
CA PRO A 68 -3.36 -12.10 -6.37
C PRO A 68 -4.04 -11.37 -5.21
N TRP A 69 -4.95 -10.44 -5.51
CA TRP A 69 -5.57 -9.54 -4.52
C TRP A 69 -6.27 -10.24 -3.34
N SER A 70 -6.76 -11.46 -3.54
CA SER A 70 -7.36 -12.27 -2.47
C SER A 70 -6.38 -12.63 -1.36
N ASP A 71 -5.07 -12.59 -1.62
CA ASP A 71 -4.03 -13.00 -0.67
C ASP A 71 -3.29 -11.79 -0.10
N LEU A 72 -3.65 -10.58 -0.55
CA LEU A 72 -3.08 -9.32 -0.06
C LEU A 72 -3.86 -8.79 1.13
N HIS A 73 -3.16 -8.18 2.08
CA HIS A 73 -3.72 -7.33 3.13
C HIS A 73 -3.07 -5.95 3.09
N LEU A 74 -3.89 -4.90 3.13
CA LEU A 74 -3.45 -3.52 2.99
C LEU A 74 -3.56 -2.78 4.32
N PHE A 75 -2.48 -2.11 4.69
CA PHE A 75 -2.37 -1.26 5.89
C PHE A 75 -1.91 0.14 5.49
N TRP A 76 -1.98 1.11 6.40
CA TRP A 76 -1.49 2.47 6.18
C TRP A 76 -0.33 2.76 7.13
N GLY A 77 0.77 3.29 6.59
CA GLY A 77 1.90 3.71 7.40
C GLY A 77 1.61 4.98 8.22
N ASP A 78 0.77 5.87 7.68
CA ASP A 78 0.29 7.07 8.35
C ASP A 78 -1.11 7.46 7.84
N GLU A 79 -1.82 8.27 8.63
CA GLU A 79 -3.09 8.87 8.20
C GLU A 79 -3.29 10.23 8.90
N ARG A 80 -3.99 11.12 8.21
CA ARG A 80 -4.45 12.41 8.72
C ARG A 80 -5.70 12.12 9.55
N PHE A 81 -5.74 12.60 10.78
CA PHE A 81 -6.88 12.40 11.67
C PHE A 81 -8.10 13.26 11.26
N VAL A 82 -8.76 12.83 10.17
CA VAL A 82 -9.95 13.41 9.54
C VAL A 82 -10.86 12.26 9.08
N PRO A 83 -12.16 12.49 8.81
CA PRO A 83 -13.03 11.47 8.22
C PRO A 83 -12.45 10.86 6.93
N HIS A 84 -12.73 9.58 6.67
CA HIS A 84 -12.20 8.86 5.49
C HIS A 84 -12.69 9.41 4.15
N ASP A 85 -13.79 10.16 4.11
CA ASP A 85 -14.26 10.85 2.89
C ASP A 85 -13.65 12.25 2.73
N HIS A 86 -12.82 12.70 3.67
CA HIS A 86 -12.21 14.02 3.62
C HIS A 86 -11.11 14.06 2.53
N PRO A 87 -10.99 15.15 1.74
CA PRO A 87 -9.99 15.28 0.67
C PRO A 87 -8.51 15.14 1.07
N LYS A 88 -8.22 15.12 2.38
CA LYS A 88 -6.86 14.96 2.93
C LYS A 88 -6.57 13.55 3.44
N SER A 89 -7.56 12.66 3.46
CA SER A 89 -7.39 11.28 3.91
C SER A 89 -6.58 10.48 2.89
N ASN A 90 -5.58 9.77 3.40
CA ASN A 90 -4.82 8.78 2.62
C ASN A 90 -5.72 7.59 2.27
N ALA A 91 -6.64 7.18 3.16
CA ALA A 91 -7.63 6.14 2.89
C ALA A 91 -8.52 6.52 1.69
N ARG A 92 -9.02 7.77 1.63
CA ARG A 92 -9.74 8.28 0.45
C ARG A 92 -8.94 8.14 -0.83
N MET A 93 -7.71 8.64 -0.80
CA MET A 93 -6.85 8.66 -1.99
C MET A 93 -6.58 7.25 -2.50
N VAL A 94 -6.30 6.30 -1.60
CA VAL A 94 -6.11 4.88 -1.94
C VAL A 94 -7.40 4.27 -2.48
N ALA A 95 -8.56 4.58 -1.91
CA ALA A 95 -9.84 4.10 -2.44
C ALA A 95 -10.05 4.54 -3.90
N GLU A 96 -9.95 5.85 -4.13
CA GLU A 96 -10.14 6.45 -5.45
C GLU A 96 -9.14 5.97 -6.51
N THR A 97 -7.96 5.49 -6.09
CA THR A 97 -6.87 5.11 -7.02
C THR A 97 -6.57 3.62 -7.09
N LEU A 98 -7.03 2.83 -6.12
CA LEU A 98 -6.71 1.40 -6.01
C LEU A 98 -7.90 0.56 -5.56
N THR A 99 -8.33 0.66 -4.31
CA THR A 99 -9.18 -0.38 -3.71
C THR A 99 -10.58 -0.42 -4.30
N ASP A 100 -11.06 0.68 -4.88
CA ASP A 100 -12.35 0.71 -5.60
C ASP A 100 -12.26 0.08 -7.00
N HIS A 101 -11.05 -0.23 -7.49
CA HIS A 101 -10.77 -0.68 -8.86
C HIS A 101 -10.14 -2.09 -8.94
N VAL A 102 -9.93 -2.76 -7.80
CA VAL A 102 -9.31 -4.08 -7.73
C VAL A 102 -10.16 -5.05 -6.92
N PRO A 103 -10.13 -6.36 -7.21
CA PRO A 103 -10.96 -7.36 -6.52
C PRO A 103 -10.37 -7.76 -5.15
N ILE A 104 -9.97 -6.80 -4.32
CA ILE A 104 -9.51 -7.06 -2.96
C ILE A 104 -10.70 -7.24 -2.01
N PRO A 105 -10.71 -8.28 -1.15
CA PRO A 105 -11.74 -8.43 -0.13
C PRO A 105 -11.77 -7.25 0.86
N ASN A 106 -12.95 -6.80 1.27
CA ASN A 106 -13.07 -5.66 2.19
C ASN A 106 -12.44 -5.91 3.57
N ASP A 107 -12.49 -7.15 4.06
CA ASP A 107 -11.85 -7.58 5.31
C ASP A 107 -10.33 -7.70 5.20
N HIS A 108 -9.77 -7.45 4.02
CA HIS A 108 -8.33 -7.38 3.78
C HIS A 108 -7.80 -5.94 3.73
N VAL A 109 -8.68 -4.94 3.84
CA VAL A 109 -8.34 -3.52 3.84
C VAL A 109 -8.46 -2.97 5.26
N HIS A 110 -7.33 -2.55 5.84
CA HIS A 110 -7.23 -2.15 7.24
C HIS A 110 -6.88 -0.66 7.37
N PRO A 111 -7.82 0.28 7.17
CA PRO A 111 -7.55 1.71 7.33
C PRO A 111 -7.43 2.10 8.80
N ILE A 112 -6.63 3.14 9.10
CA ILE A 112 -6.54 3.71 10.45
C ILE A 112 -7.93 4.24 10.87
N PRO A 113 -8.46 3.89 12.06
CA PRO A 113 -9.82 4.26 12.48
C PRO A 113 -9.88 5.71 12.95
N THR A 114 -9.81 6.67 12.02
CA THR A 114 -9.82 8.12 12.31
C THR A 114 -11.15 8.66 12.87
N GLN A 115 -12.17 7.80 12.96
CA GLN A 115 -13.43 8.09 13.64
C GLN A 115 -13.41 7.74 15.14
N ALA A 116 -12.32 7.15 15.65
CA ALA A 116 -12.14 6.98 17.09
C ALA A 116 -12.15 8.36 17.78
N GLY A 117 -12.50 8.42 19.06
CA GLY A 117 -12.70 9.69 19.76
C GLY A 117 -11.47 10.61 19.83
N SER A 118 -10.25 10.07 19.67
CA SER A 118 -9.00 10.85 19.61
C SER A 118 -7.92 10.17 18.74
N PRO A 119 -6.88 10.90 18.31
CA PRO A 119 -5.75 10.30 17.60
C PRO A 119 -5.05 9.19 18.38
N GLU A 120 -4.90 9.34 19.70
CA GLU A 120 -4.28 8.34 20.58
C GLU A 120 -5.12 7.06 20.64
N ALA A 121 -6.44 7.21 20.77
CA ALA A 121 -7.37 6.08 20.76
C ALA A 121 -7.33 5.35 19.41
N ALA A 122 -7.25 6.07 18.29
CA ALA A 122 -7.09 5.48 16.96
C ALA A 122 -5.76 4.72 16.82
N ALA A 123 -4.66 5.29 17.32
CA ALA A 123 -3.35 4.65 17.26
C ALA A 123 -3.31 3.34 18.09
N VAL A 124 -3.92 3.34 19.28
CA VAL A 124 -4.05 2.12 20.11
C VAL A 124 -4.93 1.08 19.42
N ALA A 125 -6.03 1.49 18.81
CA ALA A 125 -6.93 0.57 18.11
C ALA A 125 -6.32 -0.02 16.82
N TYR A 126 -5.28 0.60 16.27
CA TYR A 126 -4.60 0.16 15.04
C TYR A 126 -3.37 -0.73 15.28
N ALA A 127 -2.92 -0.82 16.54
CA ALA A 127 -1.75 -1.62 16.95
C ALA A 127 -2.10 -3.10 17.13
#